data_AF-A0A318JXZ6-F1
#
_entry.id   AF-A0A318JXZ6-F1
#
_cell.length_a   1.000
_cell.length_b   1.000
_cell.length_c   1.000
_cell.angle_alpha   90.00
_cell.angle_beta   90.00
_cell.angle_gamma   90.00
#
_symmetry.space_group_name_H-M   'P 1'
#
loop_
_entity.id
_entity.type
_entity.pdbx_description
1 polymer ?
#
loop_
_entity_poly.entity_id
_entity_poly.type
_entity_poly.pdbx_seq_one_letter_code
_entity_poly.pdbx_strand_id
1 'polypeptide(L)' 'MPDPLDATKSQELRDKIQPIYEETATLLGAGHPAAVSLQRAATELAAAAPVPRRYGDYEPN' A
#
# COMPACT_ATOMS: atom_id res chain seq x y z
N MET A 1 18.63 -13.13 10.37
CA MET A 1 18.00 -12.75 9.09
C MET A 1 16.68 -12.09 9.46
N PRO A 2 16.37 -10.86 9.03
CA PRO A 2 15.01 -10.34 9.18
C PRO A 2 14.07 -11.31 8.46
N ASP A 3 12.96 -11.66 9.10
CA ASP A 3 11.97 -12.54 8.49
C ASP A 3 11.52 -11.97 7.14
N PRO A 4 11.34 -12.81 6.10
CA PRO A 4 10.83 -12.34 4.83
C PRO A 4 9.50 -11.64 5.07
N LEU A 5 9.39 -10.41 4.57
CA LEU A 5 8.22 -9.55 4.74
C LEU A 5 6.98 -10.30 4.21
N ASP A 6 6.02 -10.54 5.11
CA ASP A 6 4.80 -11.27 4.78
C ASP A 6 3.93 -10.42 3.84
N ALA A 7 3.97 -10.76 2.55
CA ALA A 7 3.29 -10.02 1.50
C ALA A 7 1.76 -10.00 1.70
N THR A 8 1.19 -11.07 2.28
CA THR A 8 -0.23 -11.15 2.60
C THR A 8 -0.58 -10.14 3.69
N LYS A 9 0.20 -10.09 4.78
CA LYS A 9 -0.02 -9.10 5.84
C LYS A 9 0.18 -7.67 5.35
N SER A 10 1.17 -7.44 4.47
CA SER A 10 1.36 -6.12 3.87
C SER A 10 0.14 -5.70 3.02
N GLN A 11 -0.45 -6.62 2.27
CA GLN A 11 -1.68 -6.36 1.54
C GLN A 11 -2.86 -6.08 2.48
N GLU A 12 -3.09 -6.91 3.50
CA GLU A 12 -4.15 -6.69 4.49
C GLU A 12 -4.04 -5.33 5.19
N LEU A 13 -2.82 -4.88 5.50
CA LEU A 13 -2.59 -3.58 6.11
C LEU A 13 -2.88 -2.43 5.15
N ARG A 14 -2.51 -2.55 3.87
CA ARG A 14 -2.87 -1.55 2.84
C ARG A 14 -4.38 -1.44 2.66
N ASP A 15 -5.06 -2.57 2.60
CA ASP A 15 -6.52 -2.63 2.44
C ASP A 15 -7.24 -1.98 3.64
N LYS A 16 -6.65 -2.04 4.83
CA LYS A 16 -7.15 -1.32 6.03
C LYS A 16 -6.81 0.16 6.04
N ILE A 17 -5.65 0.55 5.53
CA ILE A 17 -5.23 1.96 5.49
C ILE A 17 -6.06 2.77 4.48
N GLN A 18 -6.44 2.18 3.36
CA GLN A 18 -7.18 2.84 2.30
C GLN A 18 -8.48 3.54 2.77
N PRO A 19 -9.44 2.87 3.44
CA PRO A 19 -10.66 3.53 3.91
C PRO A 19 -10.36 4.62 4.96
N ILE A 20 -9.36 4.41 5.82
CA ILE A 20 -8.96 5.40 6.84
C ILE A 20 -8.38 6.65 6.17
N TYR A 21 -7.57 6.49 5.12
CA TYR A 21 -7.07 7.60 4.31
C TYR A 21 -8.22 8.37 3.68
N GLU A 22 -9.20 7.69 3.07
CA GLU A 22 -10.35 8.33 2.41
C GLU A 22 -11.21 9.12 3.40
N GLU A 23 -11.50 8.55 4.56
CA GLU A 23 -12.21 9.24 5.64
C GLU A 23 -11.42 10.46 6.15
N THR A 24 -10.11 10.29 6.38
CA THR A 24 -9.23 11.37 6.87
C THR A 24 -9.10 12.49 5.85
N ALA A 25 -8.97 12.17 4.56
CA ALA A 25 -8.88 13.12 3.47
C ALA A 25 -10.22 13.85 3.26
N THR A 26 -11.35 13.18 3.48
CA THR A 26 -12.68 13.79 3.44
C THR A 26 -12.87 14.77 4.61
N LEU A 27 -12.41 14.40 5.81
CA LEU A 27 -12.58 15.21 7.02
C LEU A 27 -11.62 16.42 7.08
N LEU A 28 -10.35 16.22 6.73
CA LEU A 28 -9.27 17.20 6.96
C LEU A 28 -8.66 17.76 5.67
N GLY A 29 -9.01 17.18 4.52
CA GLY A 29 -8.41 17.45 3.23
C GLY A 29 -7.21 16.53 2.92
N ALA A 30 -7.05 16.18 1.64
CA ALA A 30 -5.97 15.29 1.19
C ALA A 30 -4.55 15.84 1.44
N GLY A 31 -4.39 17.16 1.54
CA GLY A 31 -3.11 17.81 1.87
C GLY A 31 -2.79 17.84 3.37
N HIS A 32 -3.70 17.42 4.24
CA HIS A 32 -3.46 17.42 5.68
C HIS A 32 -2.35 16.40 6.04
N PRO A 33 -1.43 16.72 6.98
CA PRO A 33 -0.32 15.83 7.33
C PRO A 33 -0.74 14.40 7.71
N ALA A 34 -1.91 14.24 8.34
CA ALA A 34 -2.46 12.93 8.67
C ALA A 34 -2.79 12.09 7.41
N ALA A 35 -3.48 12.67 6.44
CA ALA A 35 -3.83 11.99 5.18
C ALA A 35 -2.57 11.64 4.37
N VAL A 36 -1.61 12.57 4.30
CA VAL A 36 -0.31 12.34 3.63
C VAL A 36 0.47 11.21 4.31
N SER A 37 0.45 11.12 5.64
CA SER A 37 1.14 10.06 6.38
C SER A 37 0.54 8.68 6.11
N LEU A 38 -0.79 8.58 6.06
CA LEU A 38 -1.49 7.35 5.71
C LEU A 38 -1.18 6.90 4.27
N GLN A 39 -1.18 7.85 3.32
CA GLN A 39 -0.83 7.57 1.93
C GLN A 39 0.62 7.07 1.79
N ARG A 40 1.57 7.66 2.53
CA ARG A 40 2.96 7.21 2.56
C ARG A 40 3.10 5.81 3.14
N ALA A 41 2.43 5.53 4.27
CA ALA A 41 2.45 4.20 4.87
C ALA A 41 1.93 3.12 3.91
N ALA A 42 0.83 3.38 3.19
CA ALA A 42 0.32 2.45 2.17
C ALA A 42 1.33 2.22 1.02
N THR A 43 2.01 3.29 0.60
CA THR A 43 3.04 3.23 -0.46
C THR A 43 4.25 2.41 -0.01
N GLU A 44 4.73 2.62 1.21
CA GLU A 44 5.86 1.88 1.78
C GLU A 44 5.54 0.39 1.94
N LEU A 45 4.34 0.06 2.41
CA LEU A 45 3.87 -1.33 2.47
C LEU A 45 3.82 -1.98 1.09
N ALA A 46 3.40 -1.24 0.06
CA ALA A 46 3.36 -1.73 -1.31
C ALA A 46 4.76 -2.00 -1.87
N ALA A 47 5.72 -1.13 -1.56
CA ALA A 47 7.11 -1.30 -1.95
C ALA A 47 7.81 -2.43 -1.19
N ALA A 48 7.45 -2.65 0.07
CA ALA A 48 8.02 -3.66 0.96
C ALA A 48 7.58 -5.09 0.61
N ALA A 49 6.43 -5.24 -0.05
CA ALA A 49 5.91 -6.52 -0.53
C ALA A 49 5.78 -6.53 -2.06
N PRO A 50 6.90 -6.48 -2.82
CA PRO A 50 6.85 -6.61 -4.26
C PRO A 50 6.36 -8.02 -4.58
N VAL A 51 5.09 -8.15 -4.94
CA VAL A 51 4.55 -9.42 -5.46
C VAL A 51 5.46 -9.83 -6.62
N PRO A 52 5.96 -11.07 -6.67
CA PRO A 52 6.80 -11.50 -7.78
C PRO A 52 6.01 -11.29 -9.07
N ARG A 53 6.55 -10.43 -9.96
CA ARG A 53 6.04 -10.25 -11.33
C ARG A 53 5.92 -11.65 -11.93
N ARG A 54 4.71 -12.13 -12.16
CA ARG A 54 4.51 -13.43 -12.81
C ARG A 54 5.00 -13.28 -14.24
N TYR A 55 5.94 -14.14 -14.64
CA TYR A 55 6.55 -14.18 -15.97
C TYR A 55 5.56 -14.74 -17.02
N GLY A 56 4.32 -14.24 -17.01
CA GLY A 56 3.21 -14.66 -17.88
C GLY A 56 2.43 -13.50 -18.51
N ASP A 57 2.69 -12.25 -18.12
CA ASP A 57 2.06 -11.06 -18.71
C ASP A 57 2.79 -10.55 -19.97
N TYR A 58 3.65 -11.38 -20.57
CA TYR A 58 4.19 -11.10 -21.91
C TYR A 58 3.18 -11.64 -22.92
N GLU A 59 2.15 -10.86 -23.27
CA GLU A 59 1.50 -11.02 -24.58
C GLU A 59 2.49 -10.51 -25.63
N PRO A 60 3.07 -11.38 -26.48
CA PRO A 60 3.81 -10.92 -27.63
C PRO A 60 2.78 -10.47 -28.67
N ASN A 61 2.72 -9.16 -28.89
CA ASN A 61 2.09 -8.60 -30.09
C ASN A 61 2.96 -8.91 -31.32
#